data_AF-A0A2T6CY82-F1
#
_entry.id   AF-A0A2T6CY82-F1
#
_cell.length_a   1.000
_cell.length_b   1.000
_cell.length_c   1.000
_cell.angle_alpha   90.00
_cell.angle_beta   90.00
_cell.angle_gamma   90.00
#
_symmetry.space_group_name_H-M   'P 1'
#
loop_
_entity.id
_entity.type
_entity.pdbx_description
1 polymer ?
#
loop_
_entity_poly.entity_id
_entity_poly.type
_entity_poly.pdbx_seq_one_letter_code
_entity_poly.pdbx_strand_id
1 'polypeptide(L)'
;MEDALGLKYHFATFMSHFTTLRVALLLGQDLGYCRDVLSGILSYAEERRPEWIYHEAPPDARVFPLLKRWKPHGIIAHLSDRTLAERLVSLPGRVVSITHTLDDVEIPVVDVDHEKVGEEAAGYFLSLGYRSFGYFGSRAAAFSRRREDGFRRALLAKGFQLSSCHARFLPRTPITEDWSAMEKRAAEWLRQLPKPAAVLASNDIPARTLCQICRLSGLRVPEDVAILGVDNDPYECRLTSPPLSSIEIPAHLIGWQAAEMLDRLMRGKVSRVSSVFLPPGSVVARESTGFRSTLESELQNALRHIQENVGKEGLDVSEVCRFMKMARRSAERLFQNKLGSTIHREIQLARMRFAEQLLSQTGLSVSDIAARAGFDNPRKFYRTFRQYRGRSPSDYRDTNASCAVVRE
;
A
#
# COMPACT_ATOMS: atom_id res chain seq x y z
N MET A 1 53.01 25.86 -14.49
CA MET A 1 51.92 26.64 -15.11
C MET A 1 51.51 26.08 -16.48
N GLU A 2 51.98 24.89 -16.87
CA GLU A 2 51.59 24.20 -18.12
C GLU A 2 50.52 23.10 -17.91
N ASP A 3 50.38 22.55 -16.70
CA ASP A 3 49.38 21.50 -16.41
C ASP A 3 47.93 21.99 -16.34
N ALA A 4 47.69 23.29 -16.14
CA ALA A 4 46.33 23.85 -16.09
C ALA A 4 45.73 24.10 -17.49
N LEU A 5 46.58 24.17 -18.53
CA LEU A 5 46.15 24.32 -19.92
C LEU A 5 45.83 22.95 -20.55
N GLY A 6 46.59 21.90 -20.22
CA GLY A 6 46.33 20.53 -20.70
C GLY A 6 44.98 19.95 -20.25
N LEU A 7 44.58 20.17 -18.99
CA LEU A 7 43.27 19.70 -18.48
C LEU A 7 42.08 20.48 -19.07
N LYS A 8 42.25 21.78 -19.38
CA LYS A 8 41.19 22.57 -20.05
C LYS A 8 41.01 22.14 -21.50
N TYR A 9 42.08 21.77 -22.20
CA TYR A 9 41.98 21.25 -23.57
C TYR A 9 41.39 19.83 -23.61
N HIS A 10 41.61 18.97 -22.62
CA HIS A 10 40.95 17.66 -22.55
C HIS A 10 39.45 17.73 -22.18
N PHE A 11 39.03 18.67 -21.32
CA PHE A 11 37.60 18.89 -21.07
C PHE A 11 36.89 19.55 -22.26
N ALA A 12 37.53 20.50 -22.95
CA ALA A 12 36.95 21.17 -24.11
C ALA A 12 36.83 20.24 -25.34
N THR A 13 37.71 19.23 -25.47
CA THR A 13 37.69 18.29 -26.61
C THR A 13 36.69 17.13 -26.41
N PHE A 14 36.28 16.83 -25.16
CA PHE A 14 35.20 15.87 -24.88
C PHE A 14 33.79 16.44 -25.06
N MET A 15 33.66 17.77 -25.16
CA MET A 15 32.38 18.47 -25.41
C MET A 15 32.07 18.67 -26.90
N SER A 16 32.69 17.91 -27.80
CA SER A 16 32.32 17.95 -29.23
C SER A 16 31.09 17.06 -29.49
N HIS A 17 29.95 17.71 -29.77
CA HIS A 17 28.75 17.17 -30.45
C HIS A 17 27.79 16.24 -29.70
N PHE A 18 27.46 16.48 -28.43
CA PHE A 18 26.16 16.01 -27.93
C PHE A 18 25.08 17.02 -28.32
N THR A 19 24.32 16.72 -29.37
CA THR A 19 23.08 17.45 -29.66
C THR A 19 22.12 17.24 -28.50
N THR A 20 21.84 18.30 -27.74
CA THR A 20 20.92 18.25 -26.60
C THR A 20 19.54 17.77 -27.04
N LEU A 21 19.02 16.72 -26.40
CA LEU A 21 17.72 16.15 -26.73
C LEU A 21 16.67 16.58 -25.70
N ARG A 22 15.65 17.29 -26.20
CA ARG A 22 14.47 17.71 -25.44
C ARG A 22 13.49 16.57 -25.24
N VAL A 23 13.24 16.17 -23.99
CA VAL A 23 12.24 15.16 -23.64
C VAL A 23 11.12 15.81 -22.82
N ALA A 24 9.89 15.68 -23.29
CA ALA A 24 8.71 16.11 -22.54
C ALA A 24 8.21 14.96 -21.66
N LEU A 25 8.02 15.24 -20.37
CA LEU A 25 7.48 14.31 -19.39
C LEU A 25 6.07 14.75 -19.03
N LEU A 26 5.06 14.05 -19.54
CA LEU A 26 3.65 14.32 -19.29
C LEU A 26 3.15 13.35 -18.22
N LEU A 27 3.52 13.61 -16.96
CA LEU A 27 3.27 12.71 -15.83
C LEU A 27 2.38 13.41 -14.80
N GLY A 28 1.43 12.69 -14.21
CA GLY A 28 0.65 13.19 -13.07
C GLY A 28 1.39 12.89 -11.77
N GLN A 29 2.29 13.76 -11.33
CA GLN A 29 3.12 13.54 -10.13
C GLN A 29 2.35 13.50 -8.81
N ASP A 30 1.07 13.84 -8.81
CA ASP A 30 0.15 13.58 -7.71
C ASP A 30 0.02 12.08 -7.41
N LEU A 31 0.22 11.21 -8.40
CA LEU A 31 0.19 9.76 -8.27
C LEU A 31 1.57 9.19 -7.90
N GLY A 32 1.65 8.32 -6.88
CA GLY A 32 2.89 7.63 -6.52
C GLY A 32 3.48 6.83 -7.67
N TYR A 33 2.64 6.09 -8.39
CA TYR A 33 3.02 5.39 -9.62
C TYR A 33 3.86 6.26 -10.58
N CYS A 34 3.40 7.48 -10.89
CA CYS A 34 4.11 8.38 -11.81
C CYS A 34 5.46 8.83 -11.27
N ARG A 35 5.60 8.97 -9.94
CA ARG A 35 6.88 9.35 -9.30
C ARG A 35 7.91 8.21 -9.38
N ASP A 36 7.46 6.97 -9.21
CA ASP A 36 8.34 5.80 -9.32
C ASP A 36 8.74 5.54 -10.79
N VAL A 37 7.81 5.75 -11.73
CA VAL A 37 8.12 5.76 -13.17
C VAL A 37 9.14 6.87 -13.51
N LEU A 38 8.97 8.08 -12.96
CA LEU A 38 9.93 9.16 -13.15
C LEU A 38 11.33 8.77 -12.64
N SER A 39 11.41 8.13 -11.47
CA SER A 39 12.68 7.62 -10.95
C SER A 39 13.37 6.66 -11.93
N GLY A 40 12.61 5.74 -12.54
CA GLY A 40 13.11 4.84 -13.57
C GLY A 40 13.62 5.52 -14.83
N ILE A 41 12.89 6.53 -15.31
CA ILE A 41 13.29 7.35 -16.47
C ILE A 41 14.62 8.06 -16.19
N LEU A 42 14.74 8.66 -14.99
CA LEU A 42 15.96 9.37 -14.58
C LEU A 42 17.15 8.40 -14.46
N SER A 43 16.96 7.22 -13.84
CA SER A 43 18.02 6.21 -13.76
C SER A 43 18.55 5.80 -15.13
N TYR A 44 17.66 5.59 -16.12
CA TYR A 44 18.10 5.25 -17.49
C TYR A 44 18.94 6.35 -18.11
N ALA A 45 18.50 7.60 -17.96
CA ALA A 45 19.15 8.72 -18.59
C ALA A 45 20.46 9.13 -17.93
N GLU A 46 20.56 9.04 -16.60
CA GLU A 46 21.82 9.22 -15.87
C GLU A 46 22.89 8.23 -16.36
N GLU A 47 22.50 6.98 -16.62
CA GLU A 47 23.42 5.96 -17.12
C GLU A 47 23.76 6.16 -18.61
N ARG A 48 22.76 6.45 -19.45
CA ARG A 48 22.92 6.31 -20.92
C ARG A 48 22.74 7.58 -21.71
N ARG A 49 22.03 8.57 -21.19
CA ARG A 49 21.62 9.78 -21.92
C ARG A 49 21.77 11.05 -21.08
N PRO A 50 22.98 11.38 -20.60
CA PRO A 50 23.22 12.60 -19.82
C PRO A 50 22.94 13.88 -20.63
N GLU A 51 22.83 13.79 -21.95
CA GLU A 51 22.48 14.89 -22.86
C GLU A 51 20.97 15.21 -22.94
N TRP A 52 20.12 14.42 -22.27
CA TRP A 52 18.68 14.70 -22.23
C TRP A 52 18.37 15.86 -21.29
N ILE A 53 17.51 16.77 -21.78
CA ILE A 53 16.90 17.81 -20.94
C ILE A 53 15.40 17.59 -20.89
N TYR A 54 14.84 17.82 -19.71
CA TYR A 54 13.43 17.53 -19.42
C TYR A 54 12.61 18.80 -19.35
N HIS A 55 11.37 18.70 -19.81
CA HIS A 55 10.32 19.64 -19.43
C HIS A 55 9.10 18.86 -18.99
N GLU A 56 8.68 19.11 -17.76
CA GLU A 56 7.49 18.49 -17.19
C GLU A 56 6.26 19.33 -17.48
N ALA A 57 5.14 18.66 -17.74
CA ALA A 57 3.85 19.30 -17.81
C ALA A 57 2.69 18.33 -17.49
N PRO A 58 1.49 18.84 -17.14
CA PRO A 58 0.34 17.99 -16.89
C PRO A 58 -0.04 17.12 -18.09
N PRO A 59 -0.49 15.87 -17.88
CA PRO A 59 -0.91 14.96 -18.94
C PRO A 59 -2.34 15.25 -19.43
N ASP A 60 -2.64 16.49 -19.81
CA ASP A 60 -3.94 16.88 -20.35
C ASP A 60 -3.82 17.72 -21.63
N ALA A 61 -4.92 17.81 -22.37
CA ALA A 61 -4.94 18.42 -23.71
C ALA A 61 -4.48 19.90 -23.77
N ARG A 62 -4.46 20.62 -22.64
CA ARG A 62 -4.04 22.04 -22.57
C ARG A 62 -2.54 22.20 -22.81
N VAL A 63 -1.74 21.16 -22.59
CA VAL A 63 -0.28 21.22 -22.83
C VAL A 63 0.07 21.23 -24.32
N PHE A 64 -0.82 20.74 -25.19
CA PHE A 64 -0.50 20.47 -26.59
C PHE A 64 0.03 21.69 -27.39
N PRO A 65 -0.53 22.90 -27.26
CA PRO A 65 0.02 24.09 -27.93
C PRO A 65 1.46 24.42 -27.49
N LEU A 66 1.80 24.15 -26.22
CA LEU A 66 3.14 24.36 -25.68
C LEU A 66 4.13 23.34 -26.26
N LEU A 67 3.73 22.07 -26.38
CA LEU A 67 4.54 21.02 -27.02
C LEU A 67 4.86 21.36 -28.48
N LYS A 68 3.89 21.83 -29.26
CA LYS A 68 4.10 22.26 -30.65
C LYS A 68 5.14 23.38 -30.77
N ARG A 69 5.14 24.33 -29.83
CA ARG A 69 6.09 25.46 -29.80
C ARG A 69 7.47 25.01 -29.33
N TRP A 70 7.53 24.18 -28.28
CA TRP A 70 8.79 23.72 -27.68
C TRP A 70 9.53 22.68 -28.52
N LYS A 71 8.80 21.93 -29.35
CA LYS A 71 9.32 20.90 -30.27
C LYS A 71 10.18 19.85 -29.54
N PRO A 72 9.57 19.03 -28.66
CA PRO A 72 10.29 17.93 -28.02
C PRO A 72 10.84 16.96 -29.06
N HIS A 73 12.01 16.41 -28.79
CA HIS A 73 12.54 15.27 -29.54
C HIS A 73 11.81 13.99 -29.17
N GLY A 74 11.33 13.86 -27.92
CA GLY A 74 10.58 12.70 -27.45
C GLY A 74 9.61 13.04 -26.33
N ILE A 75 8.59 12.22 -26.15
CA ILE A 75 7.53 12.40 -25.15
C ILE A 75 7.31 11.07 -24.40
N ILE A 76 7.34 11.11 -23.07
CA ILE A 76 6.85 10.02 -22.21
C ILE A 76 5.60 10.52 -21.50
N ALA A 77 4.49 9.79 -21.59
CA ALA A 77 3.20 10.30 -21.14
C ALA A 77 2.31 9.27 -20.42
N HIS A 78 1.70 9.69 -19.32
CA HIS A 78 0.59 8.99 -18.67
C HIS A 78 -0.74 9.33 -19.37
N LEU A 79 -1.07 8.60 -20.43
CA LEU A 79 -2.19 8.92 -21.33
C LEU A 79 -3.52 8.37 -20.84
N SER A 80 -4.30 9.25 -20.20
CA SER A 80 -5.70 9.00 -19.84
C SER A 80 -6.68 9.99 -20.49
N ASP A 81 -6.19 11.14 -20.93
CA ASP A 81 -6.95 12.12 -21.72
C ASP A 81 -6.94 11.72 -23.20
N ARG A 82 -8.10 11.32 -23.73
CA ARG A 82 -8.30 10.95 -25.14
C ARG A 82 -7.93 12.08 -26.10
N THR A 83 -8.31 13.32 -25.78
CA THR A 83 -8.02 14.47 -26.65
C THR A 83 -6.53 14.71 -26.75
N LEU A 84 -5.79 14.55 -25.64
CA LEU A 84 -4.33 14.61 -25.66
C LEU A 84 -3.75 13.46 -26.50
N ALA A 85 -4.19 12.22 -26.27
CA ALA A 85 -3.67 11.04 -26.96
C ALA A 85 -3.83 11.16 -28.48
N GLU A 86 -5.03 11.49 -28.98
CA GLU A 86 -5.30 11.71 -30.41
C GLU A 86 -4.42 12.81 -31.01
N ARG A 87 -4.21 13.89 -30.27
CA ARG A 87 -3.32 14.98 -30.69
C ARG A 87 -1.86 14.54 -30.74
N LEU A 88 -1.41 13.71 -29.80
CA LEU A 88 -0.04 13.20 -29.78
C LEU A 88 0.25 12.20 -30.89
N VAL A 89 -0.75 11.42 -31.35
CA VAL A 89 -0.61 10.57 -32.56
C VAL A 89 -0.21 11.39 -33.79
N SER A 90 -0.69 12.64 -33.89
CA SER A 90 -0.32 13.54 -35.00
C SER A 90 1.10 14.11 -34.92
N LEU A 91 1.80 13.90 -33.80
CA LEU A 91 3.21 14.28 -33.67
C LEU A 91 4.11 13.15 -34.17
N PRO A 92 5.30 13.46 -34.73
CA PRO A 92 6.20 12.45 -35.28
C PRO A 92 6.68 11.44 -34.21
N GLY A 93 6.08 10.25 -34.19
CA GLY A 93 6.62 8.91 -33.89
C GLY A 93 7.39 8.64 -32.59
N ARG A 94 7.53 9.60 -31.68
CA ARG A 94 8.42 9.53 -30.51
C ARG A 94 7.66 9.78 -29.22
N VAL A 95 6.50 9.15 -29.13
CA VAL A 95 5.63 9.18 -27.95
C VAL A 95 5.59 7.77 -27.39
N VAL A 96 5.90 7.63 -26.10
CA VAL A 96 5.75 6.36 -25.36
C VAL A 96 4.75 6.62 -24.25
N SER A 97 3.73 5.77 -24.16
CA SER A 97 2.81 5.80 -23.02
C SER A 97 3.31 4.90 -21.90
N ILE A 98 3.06 5.31 -20.66
CA ILE A 98 3.35 4.54 -19.45
C ILE A 98 2.07 4.01 -18.78
N THR A 99 0.95 4.00 -19.50
CA THR A 99 -0.31 3.46 -19.00
C THR A 99 -1.16 2.95 -20.16
N HIS A 100 -1.80 1.81 -19.97
CA HIS A 100 -2.78 1.25 -20.90
C HIS A 100 -4.20 1.65 -20.47
N THR A 101 -4.46 2.96 -20.33
CA THR A 101 -5.81 3.46 -20.02
C THR A 101 -6.69 3.50 -21.27
N LEU A 102 -6.11 3.93 -22.41
CA LEU A 102 -6.77 4.00 -23.72
C LEU A 102 -6.21 2.89 -24.60
N ASP A 103 -7.03 1.89 -24.93
CA ASP A 103 -6.64 0.68 -25.68
C ASP A 103 -6.90 0.78 -27.20
N ASP A 104 -7.46 1.89 -27.65
CA ASP A 104 -7.81 2.17 -29.05
C ASP A 104 -6.89 3.21 -29.71
N VAL A 105 -5.82 3.63 -29.01
CA VAL A 105 -4.85 4.61 -29.52
C VAL A 105 -3.55 3.91 -29.91
N GLU A 106 -3.08 4.13 -31.15
CA GLU A 106 -1.83 3.56 -31.67
C GLU A 106 -0.57 4.29 -31.15
N ILE A 107 -0.37 4.31 -29.84
CA ILE A 107 0.86 4.78 -29.18
C ILE A 107 1.52 3.60 -28.48
N PRO A 108 2.83 3.34 -28.68
CA PRO A 108 3.50 2.24 -27.99
C PRO A 108 3.47 2.48 -26.47
N VAL A 109 3.18 1.41 -25.74
CA VAL A 109 2.98 1.44 -24.28
C VAL A 109 4.06 0.59 -23.61
N VAL A 110 4.60 1.08 -22.50
CA VAL A 110 5.29 0.26 -21.51
C VAL A 110 4.46 0.28 -20.25
N ASP A 111 3.94 -0.87 -19.81
CA ASP A 111 3.09 -0.97 -18.62
C ASP A 111 3.27 -2.35 -17.97
N VAL A 112 2.56 -2.60 -16.88
CA VAL A 112 2.39 -3.93 -16.31
C VAL A 112 1.38 -4.75 -17.14
N ASP A 113 1.53 -6.07 -17.13
CA ASP A 113 0.50 -7.00 -17.57
C ASP A 113 -0.65 -7.02 -16.55
N HIS A 114 -1.69 -6.25 -16.87
CA HIS A 114 -2.89 -6.13 -16.06
C HIS A 114 -3.65 -7.46 -15.88
N GLU A 115 -3.65 -8.35 -16.87
CA GLU A 115 -4.30 -9.65 -16.70
C GLU A 115 -3.53 -10.50 -15.68
N LYS A 116 -2.20 -10.46 -15.71
CA LYS A 116 -1.35 -11.12 -14.70
C LYS A 116 -1.53 -10.54 -13.30
N VAL A 117 -1.74 -9.22 -13.17
CA VAL A 117 -2.12 -8.62 -11.87
C VAL A 117 -3.41 -9.24 -11.33
N GLY A 118 -4.42 -9.41 -12.19
CA GLY A 118 -5.68 -10.05 -11.81
C GLY A 118 -5.50 -11.52 -11.42
N GLU A 119 -4.68 -12.27 -12.15
CA GLU A 119 -4.34 -13.66 -11.84
C GLU A 119 -3.64 -13.78 -10.47
N GLU A 120 -2.69 -12.90 -10.17
CA GLU A 120 -1.96 -12.85 -8.90
C GLU A 120 -2.91 -12.59 -7.72
N ALA A 121 -3.83 -11.63 -7.88
CA ALA A 121 -4.85 -11.34 -6.88
C ALA A 121 -5.75 -12.56 -6.58
N ALA A 122 -6.16 -13.30 -7.62
CA ALA A 122 -6.93 -14.53 -7.45
C ALA A 122 -6.14 -15.59 -6.69
N GLY A 123 -4.90 -15.85 -7.11
CA GLY A 123 -4.00 -16.79 -6.44
C GLY A 123 -3.83 -16.47 -4.96
N TYR A 124 -3.59 -15.19 -4.65
CA TYR A 124 -3.47 -14.70 -3.30
C TYR A 124 -4.72 -14.93 -2.44
N PHE A 125 -5.89 -14.46 -2.89
CA PHE A 125 -7.12 -14.64 -2.10
C PHE A 125 -7.55 -16.10 -1.95
N LEU A 126 -7.32 -16.93 -2.99
CA LEU A 126 -7.58 -18.37 -2.91
C LEU A 126 -6.66 -19.04 -1.89
N SER A 127 -5.39 -18.65 -1.83
CA SER A 127 -4.43 -19.16 -0.84
C SER A 127 -4.84 -18.83 0.61
N LEU A 128 -5.52 -17.70 0.81
CA LEU A 128 -6.11 -17.28 2.09
C LEU A 128 -7.45 -17.97 2.41
N GLY A 129 -7.99 -18.77 1.50
CA GLY A 129 -9.20 -19.57 1.73
C GLY A 129 -10.53 -18.85 1.45
N TYR A 130 -10.51 -17.66 0.84
CA TYR A 130 -11.73 -16.96 0.45
C TYR A 130 -12.54 -17.78 -0.59
N ARG A 131 -13.85 -17.54 -0.59
CA ARG A 131 -14.84 -18.22 -1.47
C ARG A 131 -15.82 -17.26 -2.13
N SER A 132 -15.84 -16.01 -1.69
CA SER A 132 -16.71 -14.94 -2.18
C SER A 132 -15.83 -13.80 -2.64
N PHE A 133 -15.98 -13.37 -3.90
CA PHE A 133 -15.04 -12.48 -4.56
C PHE A 133 -15.75 -11.27 -5.18
N GLY A 134 -15.14 -10.10 -5.01
CA GLY A 134 -15.58 -8.85 -5.58
C GLY A 134 -14.48 -8.14 -6.39
N TYR A 135 -14.86 -7.42 -7.43
CA TYR A 135 -14.00 -6.46 -8.12
C TYR A 135 -14.58 -5.06 -8.06
N PHE A 136 -13.76 -4.09 -7.68
CA PHE A 136 -14.15 -2.67 -7.66
C PHE A 136 -13.20 -1.84 -8.52
N GLY A 137 -13.69 -1.31 -9.63
CA GLY A 137 -12.85 -0.61 -10.60
C GLY A 137 -13.66 0.21 -11.60
N SER A 138 -13.13 0.44 -12.79
CA SER A 138 -13.76 1.26 -13.82
C SER A 138 -13.89 0.52 -15.15
N ARG A 139 -15.05 0.66 -15.80
CA ARG A 139 -15.22 0.19 -17.19
C ARG A 139 -14.61 1.13 -18.22
N ALA A 140 -14.32 2.38 -17.85
CA ALA A 140 -13.80 3.37 -18.78
C ALA A 140 -12.30 3.16 -19.06
N ALA A 141 -11.54 2.64 -18.09
CA ALA A 141 -10.11 2.46 -18.20
C ALA A 141 -9.72 1.02 -18.59
N ALA A 142 -8.97 0.86 -19.68
CA ALA A 142 -8.61 -0.46 -20.18
C ALA A 142 -7.77 -1.28 -19.18
N PHE A 143 -6.83 -0.64 -18.48
CA PHE A 143 -6.07 -1.29 -17.41
C PHE A 143 -6.96 -1.96 -16.36
N SER A 144 -8.06 -1.31 -15.98
CA SER A 144 -8.99 -1.82 -14.98
C SER A 144 -9.79 -2.99 -15.54
N ARG A 145 -10.29 -2.90 -16.77
CA ARG A 145 -10.97 -4.02 -17.45
C ARG A 145 -10.07 -5.25 -17.54
N ARG A 146 -8.82 -5.08 -17.96
CA ARG A 146 -7.86 -6.20 -18.09
C ARG A 146 -7.50 -6.82 -16.73
N ARG A 147 -7.34 -6.02 -15.67
CA ARG A 147 -7.20 -6.52 -14.28
C ARG A 147 -8.41 -7.35 -13.86
N GLU A 148 -9.61 -6.86 -14.15
CA GLU A 148 -10.86 -7.57 -13.86
C GLU A 148 -10.97 -8.90 -14.62
N ASP A 149 -10.60 -8.92 -15.89
CA ASP A 149 -10.68 -10.11 -16.74
C ASP A 149 -9.69 -11.19 -16.30
N GLY A 150 -8.44 -10.82 -15.96
CA GLY A 150 -7.47 -11.73 -15.39
C GLY A 150 -7.95 -12.34 -14.07
N PHE A 151 -8.50 -11.51 -13.18
CA PHE A 151 -9.06 -11.94 -11.90
C PHE A 151 -10.25 -12.88 -12.08
N ARG A 152 -11.21 -12.50 -12.93
CA ARG A 152 -12.38 -13.32 -13.28
C ARG A 152 -11.97 -14.66 -13.86
N ARG A 153 -11.07 -14.68 -14.84
CA ARG A 153 -10.62 -15.89 -15.53
C ARG A 153 -9.95 -16.87 -14.56
N ALA A 154 -9.07 -16.37 -13.69
CA ALA A 154 -8.40 -17.18 -12.68
C ALA A 154 -9.38 -17.77 -11.64
N LEU A 155 -10.38 -17.00 -11.19
CA LEU A 155 -11.42 -17.48 -10.27
C LEU A 155 -12.35 -18.52 -10.92
N LEU A 156 -12.79 -18.27 -12.15
CA LEU A 156 -13.65 -19.20 -12.90
C LEU A 156 -12.97 -20.55 -13.13
N ALA A 157 -11.66 -20.55 -13.40
CA ALA A 157 -10.86 -21.78 -13.53
C ALA A 157 -10.83 -22.63 -12.23
N LYS A 158 -11.21 -22.05 -11.09
CA LYS A 158 -11.35 -22.72 -9.79
C LYS A 158 -12.81 -22.92 -9.35
N GLY A 159 -13.77 -22.63 -10.22
CA GLY A 159 -15.20 -22.81 -9.98
C GLY A 159 -15.86 -21.66 -9.20
N PHE A 160 -15.19 -20.51 -9.06
CA PHE A 160 -15.73 -19.34 -8.35
C PHE A 160 -16.25 -18.28 -9.31
N GLN A 161 -17.32 -17.60 -8.89
CA GLN A 161 -17.89 -16.47 -9.61
C GLN A 161 -17.35 -15.14 -9.06
N LEU A 162 -17.32 -14.12 -9.92
CA LEU A 162 -16.91 -12.76 -9.56
C LEU A 162 -18.11 -11.81 -9.63
N SER A 163 -18.34 -11.05 -8.56
CA SER A 163 -19.27 -9.92 -8.56
C SER A 163 -18.48 -8.62 -8.74
N SER A 164 -18.96 -7.69 -9.57
CA SER A 164 -18.24 -6.44 -9.86
C SER A 164 -19.09 -5.21 -9.59
N CYS A 165 -18.47 -4.16 -9.03
CA CYS A 165 -19.06 -2.84 -8.91
C CYS A 165 -18.14 -1.82 -9.60
N HIS A 166 -18.70 -1.06 -10.55
CA HIS A 166 -17.91 -0.18 -11.41
C HIS A 166 -18.15 1.29 -11.10
N ALA A 167 -17.08 1.97 -10.66
CA ALA A 167 -17.00 3.40 -10.54
C ALA A 167 -16.78 4.09 -11.89
N ARG A 168 -17.21 5.36 -12.03
CA ARG A 168 -16.85 6.18 -13.21
C ARG A 168 -15.50 6.86 -13.05
N PHE A 169 -15.05 7.09 -11.82
CA PHE A 169 -13.72 7.63 -11.57
C PHE A 169 -12.65 6.59 -11.92
N LEU A 170 -11.73 6.96 -12.80
CA LEU A 170 -10.30 6.60 -12.86
C LEU A 170 -9.69 7.15 -14.18
N PRO A 171 -8.49 7.77 -14.16
CA PRO A 171 -7.60 7.94 -13.00
C PRO A 171 -7.97 9.14 -12.10
N ARG A 172 -8.94 9.99 -12.50
CA ARG A 172 -9.46 11.10 -11.70
C ARG A 172 -10.97 11.06 -11.64
N THR A 173 -11.53 11.39 -10.47
CA THR A 173 -12.96 11.58 -10.32
C THR A 173 -13.38 12.83 -11.10
N PRO A 174 -14.33 12.72 -12.04
CA PRO A 174 -14.92 13.90 -12.64
C PRO A 174 -15.53 14.77 -11.54
N ILE A 175 -15.32 16.09 -11.58
CA ILE A 175 -15.92 17.05 -10.62
C ILE A 175 -17.46 16.91 -10.58
N THR A 176 -18.05 16.35 -11.62
CA THR A 176 -19.50 16.14 -11.80
C THR A 176 -20.05 14.89 -11.11
N GLU A 177 -19.25 14.05 -10.46
CA GLU A 177 -19.74 12.83 -9.78
C GLU A 177 -20.13 13.12 -8.32
N ASP A 178 -21.37 12.80 -7.95
CA ASP A 178 -21.83 12.84 -6.56
C ASP A 178 -21.21 11.66 -5.79
N TRP A 179 -20.20 11.98 -4.98
CA TRP A 179 -19.52 11.04 -4.09
C TRP A 179 -20.49 10.22 -3.25
N SER A 180 -21.59 10.83 -2.79
CA SER A 180 -22.61 10.18 -1.95
C SER A 180 -23.32 9.04 -2.68
N ALA A 181 -23.63 9.23 -3.97
CA ALA A 181 -24.30 8.21 -4.78
C ALA A 181 -23.39 7.00 -5.03
N MET A 182 -22.10 7.25 -5.27
CA MET A 182 -21.09 6.19 -5.41
C MET A 182 -20.95 5.37 -4.13
N GLU A 183 -20.76 6.05 -3.00
CA GLU A 183 -20.59 5.42 -1.69
C GLU A 183 -21.79 4.54 -1.35
N LYS A 184 -23.01 5.04 -1.57
CA LYS A 184 -24.24 4.29 -1.32
C LYS A 184 -24.30 3.01 -2.16
N ARG A 185 -24.02 3.10 -3.46
CA ARG A 185 -24.04 1.95 -4.38
C ARG A 185 -22.98 0.92 -4.01
N ALA A 186 -21.76 1.35 -3.70
CA ALA A 186 -20.69 0.46 -3.27
C ALA A 186 -21.00 -0.19 -1.92
N ALA A 187 -21.59 0.55 -0.97
CA ALA A 187 -22.03 0.00 0.32
C ALA A 187 -23.12 -1.08 0.16
N GLU A 188 -24.13 -0.83 -0.68
CA GLU A 188 -25.19 -1.79 -0.99
C GLU A 188 -24.62 -3.05 -1.65
N TRP A 189 -23.74 -2.89 -2.64
CA TRP A 189 -23.04 -3.99 -3.28
C TRP A 189 -22.22 -4.81 -2.28
N LEU A 190 -21.41 -4.16 -1.45
CA LEU A 190 -20.60 -4.82 -0.43
C LEU A 190 -21.48 -5.63 0.54
N ARG A 191 -22.64 -5.12 0.96
CA ARG A 191 -23.56 -5.87 1.85
C ARG A 191 -24.16 -7.11 1.20
N GLN A 192 -24.33 -7.12 -0.12
CA GLN A 192 -24.89 -8.26 -0.87
C GLN A 192 -23.87 -9.40 -1.09
N LEU A 193 -22.57 -9.13 -0.99
CA LEU A 193 -21.54 -10.18 -1.12
C LEU A 193 -21.61 -11.17 0.06
N PRO A 194 -21.62 -12.49 -0.18
CA PRO A 194 -21.48 -13.49 0.88
C PRO A 194 -20.21 -13.24 1.71
N LYS A 195 -20.31 -13.36 3.04
CA LYS A 195 -19.23 -13.06 3.98
C LYS A 195 -18.53 -14.34 4.46
N PRO A 196 -17.20 -14.32 4.66
CA PRO A 196 -16.27 -13.21 4.36
C PRO A 196 -16.02 -13.06 2.85
N ALA A 197 -15.94 -11.82 2.37
CA ALA A 197 -15.69 -11.51 0.96
C ALA A 197 -14.25 -11.00 0.76
N ALA A 198 -13.64 -11.31 -0.38
CA ALA A 198 -12.36 -10.76 -0.81
C ALA A 198 -12.55 -9.87 -2.04
N VAL A 199 -12.14 -8.61 -1.94
CA VAL A 199 -12.34 -7.60 -2.98
C VAL A 199 -10.99 -7.13 -3.52
N LEU A 200 -10.78 -7.30 -4.82
CA LEU A 200 -9.72 -6.61 -5.55
C LEU A 200 -10.23 -5.25 -6.00
N ALA A 201 -9.58 -4.18 -5.56
CA ALA A 201 -9.78 -2.86 -6.13
C ALA A 201 -8.86 -2.66 -7.34
N SER A 202 -9.24 -1.79 -8.27
CA SER A 202 -8.44 -1.53 -9.46
C SER A 202 -7.06 -0.96 -9.15
N ASN A 203 -6.91 -0.18 -8.08
CA ASN A 203 -5.65 0.28 -7.48
C ASN A 203 -5.87 0.81 -6.05
N ASP A 204 -4.82 1.36 -5.41
CA ASP A 204 -4.84 1.72 -3.99
C ASP A 204 -5.82 2.85 -3.64
N ILE A 205 -6.04 3.83 -4.52
CA ILE A 205 -7.01 4.92 -4.30
C ILE A 205 -8.45 4.39 -4.11
N PRO A 206 -9.05 3.63 -5.05
CA PRO A 206 -10.36 3.02 -4.87
C PRO A 206 -10.37 1.98 -3.73
N ALA A 207 -9.25 1.30 -3.47
CA ALA A 207 -9.14 0.41 -2.32
C ALA A 207 -9.30 1.17 -0.99
N ARG A 208 -8.64 2.33 -0.85
CA ARG A 208 -8.79 3.25 0.29
C ARG A 208 -10.24 3.72 0.41
N THR A 209 -10.87 4.11 -0.69
CA THR A 209 -12.29 4.48 -0.71
C THR A 209 -13.18 3.33 -0.22
N LEU A 210 -12.93 2.08 -0.64
CA LEU A 210 -13.67 0.93 -0.13
C LEU A 210 -13.47 0.69 1.37
N CYS A 211 -12.26 0.88 1.90
CA CYS A 211 -12.01 0.80 3.35
C CYS A 211 -12.86 1.82 4.11
N GLN A 212 -12.96 3.06 3.60
CA GLN A 212 -13.80 4.10 4.19
C GLN A 212 -15.29 3.74 4.14
N ILE A 213 -15.77 3.25 2.98
CA ILE A 213 -17.16 2.81 2.80
C ILE A 213 -17.50 1.65 3.72
N CYS A 214 -16.59 0.67 3.90
CA CYS A 214 -16.78 -0.43 4.83
C CYS A 214 -16.99 0.09 6.26
N ARG A 215 -16.10 1.01 6.71
CA ARG A 215 -16.20 1.63 8.03
C ARG A 215 -17.50 2.38 8.24
N LEU A 216 -17.92 3.21 7.27
CA LEU A 216 -19.20 3.93 7.32
C LEU A 216 -20.42 2.99 7.29
N SER A 217 -20.25 1.80 6.70
CA SER A 217 -21.31 0.80 6.56
C SER A 217 -21.35 -0.23 7.68
N GLY A 218 -20.46 -0.14 8.68
CA GLY A 218 -20.32 -1.10 9.77
C GLY A 218 -19.72 -2.46 9.36
N LEU A 219 -19.09 -2.55 8.20
CA LEU A 219 -18.38 -3.74 7.73
C LEU A 219 -16.93 -3.71 8.21
N ARG A 220 -16.46 -4.81 8.80
CA ARG A 220 -15.08 -4.93 9.28
C ARG A 220 -14.15 -5.36 8.16
N VAL A 221 -12.98 -4.75 8.13
CA VAL A 221 -11.88 -5.10 7.25
C VAL A 221 -10.76 -5.64 8.13
N PRO A 222 -10.26 -6.87 7.91
CA PRO A 222 -10.59 -7.81 6.82
C PRO A 222 -11.74 -8.80 7.12
N GLU A 223 -12.31 -8.80 8.33
CA GLU A 223 -13.15 -9.92 8.81
C GLU A 223 -14.42 -10.15 8.00
N ASP A 224 -15.09 -9.08 7.56
CA ASP A 224 -16.28 -9.17 6.71
C ASP A 224 -15.89 -8.98 5.24
N VAL A 225 -14.98 -8.04 4.96
CA VAL A 225 -14.47 -7.74 3.63
C VAL A 225 -12.96 -7.54 3.68
N ALA A 226 -12.18 -8.46 3.09
CA ALA A 226 -10.79 -8.20 2.76
C ALA A 226 -10.68 -7.36 1.50
N ILE A 227 -9.72 -6.43 1.50
CA ILE A 227 -9.53 -5.46 0.43
C ILE A 227 -8.06 -5.46 0.02
N LEU A 228 -7.81 -5.78 -1.25
CA LEU A 228 -6.50 -5.75 -1.89
C LEU A 228 -6.46 -4.61 -2.90
N GLY A 229 -5.47 -3.73 -2.77
CA GLY A 229 -5.16 -2.70 -3.76
C GLY A 229 -4.12 -3.16 -4.80
N VAL A 230 -3.71 -2.22 -5.63
CA VAL A 230 -2.66 -2.38 -6.64
C VAL A 230 -1.91 -1.05 -6.72
N ASP A 231 -0.60 -1.11 -6.99
CA ASP A 231 0.39 -0.04 -7.10
C ASP A 231 1.34 0.03 -5.89
N ASN A 232 0.92 -0.49 -4.72
CA ASN A 232 1.65 -0.43 -3.45
C ASN A 232 2.13 0.99 -3.06
N ASP A 233 1.30 2.00 -3.33
CA ASP A 233 1.57 3.38 -2.95
C ASP A 233 1.67 3.47 -1.41
N PRO A 234 2.82 3.89 -0.87
CA PRO A 234 3.07 3.87 0.56
C PRO A 234 2.22 4.89 1.35
N TYR A 235 1.68 5.91 0.69
CA TYR A 235 0.78 6.89 1.31
C TYR A 235 -0.65 6.36 1.29
N GLU A 236 -1.17 5.95 0.13
CA GLU A 236 -2.52 5.38 0.02
C GLU A 236 -2.68 4.16 0.94
N CYS A 237 -1.65 3.30 1.02
CA CYS A 237 -1.70 2.11 1.86
C CYS A 237 -1.70 2.38 3.38
N ARG A 238 -1.27 3.57 3.81
CA ARG A 238 -1.21 3.97 5.24
C ARG A 238 -2.26 4.99 5.64
N LEU A 239 -2.99 5.57 4.67
CA LEU A 239 -4.13 6.45 4.91
C LEU A 239 -5.41 5.70 5.30
N THR A 240 -5.36 4.37 5.41
CA THR A 240 -6.45 3.52 5.89
C THR A 240 -6.12 2.90 7.27
N SER A 241 -7.17 2.59 8.03
CA SER A 241 -7.08 1.75 9.23
C SER A 241 -8.13 0.65 9.09
N PRO A 242 -7.74 -0.62 8.88
CA PRO A 242 -6.36 -1.14 8.84
C PRO A 242 -5.52 -0.69 7.63
N PRO A 243 -4.16 -0.80 7.71
CA PRO A 243 -3.28 -0.61 6.54
C PRO A 243 -3.62 -1.54 5.37
N LEU A 244 -3.53 -1.01 4.16
CA LEU A 244 -3.95 -1.67 2.93
C LEU A 244 -2.87 -2.61 2.39
N SER A 245 -3.24 -3.85 2.08
CA SER A 245 -2.42 -4.79 1.31
C SER A 245 -2.51 -4.42 -0.16
N SER A 246 -1.42 -4.57 -0.91
CA SER A 246 -1.41 -4.15 -2.32
C SER A 246 -0.48 -5.01 -3.17
N ILE A 247 -0.79 -5.14 -4.46
CA ILE A 247 0.12 -5.75 -5.45
C ILE A 247 1.12 -4.70 -5.93
N GLU A 248 2.41 -5.01 -5.79
CA GLU A 248 3.50 -4.17 -6.29
C GLU A 248 3.49 -4.12 -7.83
N ILE A 249 3.55 -2.90 -8.38
CA ILE A 249 3.73 -2.69 -9.82
C ILE A 249 5.19 -2.30 -10.05
N PRO A 250 5.90 -2.87 -11.04
CA PRO A 250 7.31 -2.55 -11.30
C PRO A 250 7.48 -1.18 -11.97
N ALA A 251 6.98 -0.12 -11.35
CA ALA A 251 6.90 1.24 -11.89
C ALA A 251 8.26 1.82 -12.27
N HIS A 252 9.29 1.59 -11.45
CA HIS A 252 10.67 1.97 -11.78
C HIS A 252 11.15 1.30 -13.08
N LEU A 253 10.92 0.00 -13.24
CA LEU A 253 11.30 -0.73 -14.45
C LEU A 253 10.47 -0.29 -15.67
N ILE A 254 9.19 0.04 -15.48
CA ILE A 254 8.35 0.65 -16.51
C ILE A 254 8.99 1.96 -17.01
N GLY A 255 9.40 2.84 -16.10
CA GLY A 255 10.08 4.08 -16.44
C GLY A 255 11.39 3.87 -17.18
N TRP A 256 12.21 2.94 -16.71
CA TRP A 256 13.46 2.57 -17.37
C TRP A 256 13.22 2.11 -18.82
N GLN A 257 12.29 1.17 -19.02
CA GLN A 257 12.00 0.63 -20.36
C GLN A 257 11.28 1.64 -21.25
N ALA A 258 10.47 2.54 -20.68
CA ALA A 258 9.86 3.63 -21.44
C ALA A 258 10.92 4.60 -21.98
N ALA A 259 11.93 4.94 -21.17
CA ALA A 259 13.07 5.75 -21.60
C ALA A 259 13.91 5.02 -22.67
N GLU A 260 14.20 3.73 -22.47
CA GLU A 260 14.91 2.92 -23.46
C GLU A 260 14.16 2.84 -24.81
N MET A 261 12.85 2.63 -24.75
CA MET A 261 11.99 2.60 -25.92
C MET A 261 11.97 3.96 -26.63
N LEU A 262 11.82 5.05 -25.89
CA LEU A 262 11.81 6.40 -26.44
C LEU A 262 13.14 6.74 -27.12
N ASP A 263 14.25 6.36 -26.50
CA ASP A 263 15.59 6.56 -27.05
C ASP A 263 15.78 5.86 -28.40
N ARG A 264 15.31 4.60 -28.52
CA ARG A 264 15.33 3.86 -29.79
C ARG A 264 14.52 4.57 -30.88
N LEU A 265 13.36 5.11 -30.53
CA LEU A 265 12.51 5.90 -31.42
C LEU A 265 13.17 7.22 -31.84
N MET A 266 13.77 7.97 -30.90
CA MET A 266 14.42 9.24 -31.18
C MET A 266 15.62 9.10 -32.11
N ARG A 267 16.37 8.01 -32.00
CA ARG A 267 17.52 7.71 -32.86
C ARG A 267 17.16 7.24 -34.26
N GLY A 268 15.87 7.06 -34.58
CA GLY A 268 15.42 6.51 -35.86
C GLY A 268 15.87 5.07 -36.09
N LYS A 269 16.31 4.36 -35.04
CA LYS A 269 16.74 2.96 -35.12
C LYS A 269 15.57 2.02 -35.45
N VAL A 270 14.34 2.44 -35.17
CA VAL A 270 13.12 1.70 -35.45
C VAL A 270 11.99 2.68 -35.78
N SER A 271 11.17 2.37 -36.78
CA SER A 271 10.00 3.17 -37.16
C SER A 271 8.73 2.84 -36.35
N ARG A 272 8.66 1.62 -35.79
CA ARG A 272 7.62 1.15 -34.86
C ARG A 272 8.23 0.24 -33.81
N VAL A 273 7.81 0.39 -32.56
CA VAL A 273 8.15 -0.52 -31.46
C VAL A 273 6.86 -1.14 -30.92
N SER A 274 6.90 -2.43 -30.63
CA SER A 274 5.80 -3.12 -29.96
C SER A 274 5.69 -2.64 -28.51
N SER A 275 4.46 -2.55 -28.01
CA SER A 275 4.22 -2.34 -26.59
C SER A 275 4.84 -3.45 -25.75
N VAL A 276 5.29 -3.10 -24.55
CA VAL A 276 5.90 -4.00 -23.58
C VAL A 276 5.02 -4.08 -22.34
N PHE A 277 4.71 -5.32 -21.92
CA PHE A 277 3.94 -5.58 -20.71
C PHE A 277 4.79 -6.40 -19.73
N LEU A 278 5.07 -5.83 -18.57
CA LEU A 278 5.93 -6.41 -17.54
C LEU A 278 5.12 -7.27 -16.56
N PRO A 279 5.68 -8.36 -16.02
CA PRO A 279 4.99 -9.10 -14.96
C PRO A 279 4.83 -8.21 -13.71
N PRO A 280 3.73 -8.38 -12.93
CA PRO A 280 3.59 -7.68 -11.66
C PRO A 280 4.61 -8.19 -10.63
N GLY A 281 4.84 -7.38 -9.60
CA GLY A 281 5.53 -7.82 -8.39
C GLY A 281 4.63 -8.68 -7.48
N SER A 282 5.14 -9.03 -6.31
CA SER A 282 4.40 -9.82 -5.32
C SER A 282 3.35 -8.98 -4.58
N VAL A 283 2.37 -9.66 -3.97
CA VAL A 283 1.48 -9.05 -2.99
C VAL A 283 2.26 -8.65 -1.74
N VAL A 284 2.19 -7.37 -1.38
CA VAL A 284 2.63 -6.83 -0.09
C VAL A 284 1.47 -6.94 0.89
N ALA A 285 1.45 -8.04 1.65
CA ALA A 285 0.40 -8.33 2.62
C ALA A 285 0.45 -7.37 3.82
N ARG A 286 -0.70 -6.79 4.14
CA ARG A 286 -0.97 -5.98 5.35
C ARG A 286 -2.29 -6.41 5.97
N GLU A 287 -2.77 -5.67 6.97
CA GLU A 287 -3.93 -6.06 7.75
C GLU A 287 -5.24 -6.06 6.96
N SER A 288 -5.38 -5.29 5.86
CA SER A 288 -6.62 -5.27 5.07
C SER A 288 -6.97 -6.57 4.34
N THR A 289 -6.03 -7.51 4.21
CA THR A 289 -6.28 -8.85 3.64
C THR A 289 -5.86 -9.96 4.56
N GLY A 290 -5.35 -9.62 5.76
CA GLY A 290 -4.93 -10.58 6.76
C GLY A 290 -6.13 -11.33 7.31
N PHE A 291 -6.62 -12.32 6.57
CA PHE A 291 -7.56 -13.32 7.05
C PHE A 291 -6.85 -14.15 8.12
N ARG A 292 -6.74 -13.57 9.31
CA ARG A 292 -6.48 -14.31 10.52
C ARG A 292 -7.72 -15.16 10.72
N SER A 293 -7.54 -16.47 10.97
CA SER A 293 -8.66 -17.31 11.39
C SER A 293 -9.46 -16.55 12.46
N THR A 294 -10.79 -16.67 12.49
CA THR A 294 -11.63 -15.94 13.46
C THR A 294 -11.05 -16.03 14.87
N LEU A 295 -10.48 -17.19 15.22
CA LEU A 295 -9.79 -17.46 16.47
C LEU A 295 -8.53 -16.59 16.72
N GLU A 296 -7.73 -16.29 15.70
CA GLU A 296 -6.57 -15.40 15.84
C GLU A 296 -6.97 -13.94 16.01
N SER A 297 -8.03 -13.48 15.33
CA SER A 297 -8.59 -12.15 15.60
C SER A 297 -9.18 -12.08 17.01
N GLU A 298 -9.91 -13.11 17.46
CA GLU A 298 -10.41 -13.19 18.85
C GLU A 298 -9.27 -13.17 19.88
N LEU A 299 -8.17 -13.88 19.61
CA LEU A 299 -6.99 -13.87 20.48
C LEU A 299 -6.38 -12.47 20.59
N GLN A 300 -6.22 -11.76 19.48
CA GLN A 300 -5.64 -10.42 19.48
C GLN A 300 -6.56 -9.39 20.15
N ASN A 301 -7.86 -9.49 19.91
CA ASN A 301 -8.85 -8.67 20.60
C ASN A 301 -8.80 -8.91 22.10
N ALA A 302 -8.67 -10.18 22.54
CA ALA A 302 -8.51 -10.52 23.94
C ALA A 302 -7.22 -9.94 24.55
N LEU A 303 -6.08 -10.02 23.85
CA LEU A 303 -4.82 -9.44 24.31
C LEU A 303 -4.89 -7.92 24.45
N ARG A 304 -5.52 -7.25 23.48
CA ARG A 304 -5.75 -5.80 23.53
C ARG A 304 -6.67 -5.42 24.70
N HIS A 305 -7.78 -6.13 24.84
CA HIS A 305 -8.70 -5.94 25.95
C HIS A 305 -8.02 -6.12 27.31
N ILE A 306 -7.16 -7.13 27.46
CA ILE A 306 -6.34 -7.30 28.67
C ILE A 306 -5.48 -6.06 28.94
N GLN A 307 -4.77 -5.54 27.92
CA GLN A 307 -3.88 -4.39 28.06
C GLN A 307 -4.62 -3.09 28.43
N GLU A 308 -5.77 -2.83 27.79
CA GLU A 308 -6.56 -1.61 28.01
C GLU A 308 -7.29 -1.59 29.35
N ASN A 309 -7.48 -2.76 29.98
CA ASN A 309 -8.28 -2.90 31.21
C ASN A 309 -7.46 -3.33 32.44
N VAL A 310 -6.11 -3.37 32.35
CA VAL A 310 -5.22 -3.78 33.46
C VAL A 310 -5.52 -3.09 34.78
N GLY A 311 -5.85 -1.79 34.74
CA GLY A 311 -6.10 -0.96 35.93
C GLY A 311 -7.56 -0.85 36.34
N LYS A 312 -8.49 -1.58 35.70
CA LYS A 312 -9.90 -1.60 36.07
C LYS A 312 -10.19 -2.76 37.01
N GLU A 313 -11.11 -2.56 37.95
CA GLU A 313 -11.59 -3.65 38.81
C GLU A 313 -12.27 -4.74 37.97
N GLY A 314 -12.02 -6.01 38.32
CA GLY A 314 -12.70 -7.17 37.73
C GLY A 314 -12.03 -7.80 36.51
N LEU A 315 -10.84 -7.36 36.07
CA LEU A 315 -10.10 -8.06 35.02
C LEU A 315 -9.54 -9.40 35.52
N ASP A 316 -10.21 -10.49 35.14
CA ASP A 316 -9.82 -11.86 35.42
C ASP A 316 -10.03 -12.80 34.20
N VAL A 317 -9.71 -14.09 34.35
CA VAL A 317 -9.87 -15.07 33.26
C VAL A 317 -11.32 -15.20 32.80
N SER A 318 -12.29 -15.10 33.71
CA SER A 318 -13.71 -15.24 33.39
C SER A 318 -14.23 -14.04 32.60
N GLU A 319 -13.76 -12.84 32.95
CA GLU A 319 -14.03 -11.60 32.24
C GLU A 319 -13.51 -11.66 30.80
N VAL A 320 -12.26 -12.07 30.60
CA VAL A 320 -11.68 -12.22 29.26
C VAL A 320 -12.43 -13.26 28.44
N CYS A 321 -12.81 -14.40 29.03
CA CYS A 321 -13.62 -15.40 28.34
C CYS A 321 -15.00 -14.87 27.92
N ARG A 322 -15.63 -14.05 28.78
CA ARG A 322 -16.91 -13.39 28.50
C ARG A 322 -16.77 -12.38 27.36
N PHE A 323 -15.70 -11.59 27.36
CA PHE A 323 -15.37 -10.65 26.30
C PHE A 323 -15.23 -11.37 24.94
N MET A 324 -14.48 -12.48 24.91
CA MET A 324 -14.32 -13.32 23.72
C MET A 324 -15.60 -14.08 23.32
N LYS A 325 -16.64 -14.08 24.17
CA LYS A 325 -17.85 -14.91 24.01
C LYS A 325 -17.52 -16.40 23.82
N MET A 326 -16.47 -16.89 24.51
CA MET A 326 -15.97 -18.25 24.40
C MET A 326 -16.08 -19.00 25.74
N ALA A 327 -16.36 -20.30 25.67
CA ALA A 327 -16.22 -21.17 26.82
C ALA A 327 -14.75 -21.21 27.28
N ARG A 328 -14.51 -21.20 28.61
CA ARG A 328 -13.17 -21.11 29.21
C ARG A 328 -12.17 -22.12 28.64
N ARG A 329 -12.58 -23.38 28.48
CA ARG A 329 -11.73 -24.45 27.92
C ARG A 329 -11.25 -24.15 26.50
N SER A 330 -12.12 -23.57 25.67
CA SER A 330 -11.80 -23.20 24.28
C SER A 330 -10.85 -22.01 24.22
N ALA A 331 -11.08 -21.00 25.06
CA ALA A 331 -10.23 -19.82 25.14
C ALA A 331 -8.82 -20.18 25.67
N GLU A 332 -8.72 -20.98 26.74
CA GLU A 332 -7.42 -21.44 27.26
C GLU A 332 -6.67 -22.30 26.23
N ARG A 333 -7.36 -23.19 25.51
CA ARG A 333 -6.73 -23.98 24.44
C ARG A 333 -6.20 -23.07 23.32
N LEU A 334 -6.93 -22.02 22.98
CA LEU A 334 -6.52 -21.05 21.97
C LEU A 334 -5.25 -20.30 22.40
N PHE A 335 -5.23 -19.75 23.62
CA PHE A 335 -4.03 -19.08 24.17
C PHE A 335 -2.85 -20.04 24.25
N GLN A 336 -3.05 -21.27 24.73
CA GLN A 336 -1.98 -22.26 24.86
C GLN A 336 -1.40 -22.65 23.49
N ASN A 337 -2.25 -22.91 22.50
CA ASN A 337 -1.81 -23.35 21.18
C ASN A 337 -1.12 -22.23 20.38
N LYS A 338 -1.54 -20.97 20.57
CA LYS A 338 -1.06 -19.84 19.75
C LYS A 338 0.05 -19.03 20.41
N LEU A 339 0.08 -18.95 21.74
CA LEU A 339 1.07 -18.17 22.50
C LEU A 339 1.98 -19.03 23.39
N GLY A 340 1.67 -20.32 23.56
CA GLY A 340 2.35 -21.15 24.57
C GLY A 340 2.10 -20.68 26.00
N SER A 341 1.02 -19.93 26.23
CA SER A 341 0.72 -19.21 27.47
C SER A 341 -0.75 -19.38 27.84
N THR A 342 -1.09 -19.14 29.11
CA THR A 342 -2.48 -19.16 29.61
C THR A 342 -3.04 -17.74 29.70
N ILE A 343 -4.37 -17.61 29.74
CA ILE A 343 -5.02 -16.30 29.89
C ILE A 343 -4.56 -15.62 31.20
N HIS A 344 -4.49 -16.38 32.29
CA HIS A 344 -3.99 -15.88 33.57
C HIS A 344 -2.57 -15.33 33.46
N ARG A 345 -1.68 -16.03 32.73
CA ARG A 345 -0.29 -15.57 32.55
C ARG A 345 -0.22 -14.28 31.75
N GLU A 346 -1.00 -14.14 30.68
CA GLU A 346 -1.06 -12.90 29.89
C GLU A 346 -1.58 -11.71 30.70
N ILE A 347 -2.59 -11.93 31.56
CA ILE A 347 -3.06 -10.90 32.50
C ILE A 347 -1.92 -10.48 33.45
N GLN A 348 -1.20 -11.43 34.04
CA GLN A 348 -0.07 -11.10 34.93
C GLN A 348 1.03 -10.34 34.19
N LEU A 349 1.38 -10.74 32.96
CA LEU A 349 2.38 -10.04 32.15
C LEU A 349 1.95 -8.61 31.83
N ALA A 350 0.69 -8.40 31.46
CA ALA A 350 0.16 -7.07 31.20
C ALA A 350 0.19 -6.18 32.46
N ARG A 351 -0.18 -6.73 33.63
CA ARG A 351 -0.05 -6.05 34.93
C ARG A 351 1.40 -5.65 35.24
N MET A 352 2.37 -6.53 34.97
CA MET A 352 3.78 -6.22 35.19
C MET A 352 4.29 -5.12 34.24
N ARG A 353 3.95 -5.17 32.95
CA ARG A 353 4.32 -4.12 31.98
C ARG A 353 3.74 -2.76 32.35
N PHE A 354 2.48 -2.74 32.81
CA PHE A 354 1.85 -1.53 33.29
C PHE A 354 2.54 -0.98 34.55
N ALA A 355 2.87 -1.85 35.50
CA ALA A 355 3.62 -1.47 36.69
C ALA A 355 5.00 -0.90 36.34
N GLU A 356 5.69 -1.42 35.32
CA GLU A 356 6.98 -0.88 34.85
C GLU A 356 6.88 0.53 34.29
N GLN A 357 5.85 0.78 33.48
CA GLN A 357 5.56 2.15 33.02
C GLN A 357 5.36 3.08 34.20
N LEU A 358 4.54 2.72 35.18
CA LEU A 358 4.32 3.57 36.35
C LEU A 358 5.58 3.74 37.21
N LEU A 359 6.39 2.69 37.39
CA LEU A 359 7.63 2.75 38.15
C LEU A 359 8.67 3.66 37.50
N SER A 360 8.67 3.77 36.18
CA SER A 360 9.63 4.57 35.40
C SER A 360 9.15 5.99 35.09
N GLN A 361 7.84 6.22 35.04
CA GLN A 361 7.27 7.49 34.57
C GLN A 361 6.58 8.31 35.67
N THR A 362 6.46 7.77 36.89
CA THR A 362 5.71 8.44 37.97
C THR A 362 6.42 8.35 39.33
N GLY A 363 6.15 9.32 40.21
CA GLY A 363 6.60 9.33 41.60
C GLY A 363 5.68 8.58 42.58
N LEU A 364 4.74 7.78 42.09
CA LEU A 364 3.75 7.09 42.94
C LEU A 364 4.42 6.12 43.92
N SER A 365 3.79 5.86 45.08
CA SER A 365 4.31 4.83 45.98
C SER A 365 4.21 3.44 45.34
N VAL A 366 5.09 2.50 45.73
CA VAL A 366 5.04 1.12 45.23
C VAL A 366 3.69 0.46 45.57
N SER A 367 3.07 0.86 46.68
CA SER A 367 1.74 0.39 47.08
C SER A 367 0.64 0.91 46.16
N ASP A 368 0.70 2.18 45.75
CA ASP A 368 -0.27 2.76 44.81
C ASP A 368 -0.14 2.17 43.41
N ILE A 369 1.09 1.89 42.98
CA ILE A 369 1.35 1.20 41.71
C ILE A 369 0.80 -0.22 41.75
N ALA A 370 0.96 -0.93 42.87
CA ALA A 370 0.38 -2.26 43.03
C ALA A 370 -1.15 -2.22 42.89
N ALA A 371 -1.81 -1.27 43.55
CA ALA A 371 -3.26 -1.09 43.45
C ALA A 371 -3.69 -0.76 42.00
N ARG A 372 -3.01 0.20 41.35
CA ARG A 372 -3.31 0.59 39.95
C ARG A 372 -3.02 -0.51 38.94
N ALA A 373 -2.09 -1.41 39.22
CA ALA A 373 -1.80 -2.59 38.40
C ALA A 373 -2.75 -3.78 38.71
N GLY A 374 -3.80 -3.57 39.52
CA GLY A 374 -4.81 -4.57 39.83
C GLY A 374 -4.37 -5.63 40.85
N PHE A 375 -3.50 -5.26 41.81
CA PHE A 375 -3.14 -6.12 42.95
C PHE A 375 -3.80 -5.66 44.24
N ASP A 376 -4.65 -6.51 44.81
CA ASP A 376 -5.29 -6.27 46.11
C ASP A 376 -4.33 -6.41 47.30
N ASN A 377 -3.13 -6.97 47.06
CA ASN A 377 -2.12 -7.20 48.08
C ASN A 377 -0.73 -6.76 47.59
N PRO A 378 -0.19 -5.66 48.14
CA PRO A 378 1.14 -5.15 47.78
C PRO A 378 2.29 -6.16 47.98
N ARG A 379 2.20 -7.07 48.96
CA ARG A 379 3.22 -8.14 49.15
C ARG A 379 3.20 -9.15 48.00
N LYS A 380 2.02 -9.48 47.48
CA LYS A 380 1.87 -10.38 46.31
C LYS A 380 2.42 -9.72 45.05
N PHE A 381 2.18 -8.43 44.86
CA PHE A 381 2.79 -7.65 43.79
C PHE A 381 4.32 -7.72 43.85
N TYR A 382 4.90 -7.41 45.01
CA TYR A 382 6.36 -7.39 45.20
C TYR A 382 7.02 -8.73 44.83
N ARG A 383 6.45 -9.85 45.28
CA ARG A 383 6.94 -11.19 44.95
C ARG A 383 6.83 -11.50 43.45
N THR A 384 5.70 -11.16 42.84
CA THR A 384 5.42 -11.44 41.41
C THR A 384 6.33 -10.61 40.51
N PHE A 385 6.53 -9.33 40.84
CA PHE A 385 7.43 -8.43 40.12
C PHE A 385 8.88 -8.90 40.19
N ARG A 386 9.34 -9.34 41.38
CA ARG A 386 10.67 -9.91 41.55
C ARG A 386 10.88 -11.19 40.74
N GLN A 387 9.87 -12.04 40.64
CA GLN A 387 9.92 -13.22 39.76
C GLN A 387 9.96 -12.85 38.28
N TYR A 388 9.28 -11.78 37.87
CA TYR A 388 9.23 -11.33 36.49
C TYR A 388 10.51 -10.62 36.02
N ARG A 389 11.12 -9.76 36.86
CA ARG A 389 12.31 -8.96 36.50
C ARG A 389 13.61 -9.32 37.20
N GLY A 390 13.60 -10.28 38.13
CA GLY A 390 14.77 -10.70 38.91
C GLY A 390 15.17 -9.72 40.03
N ARG A 391 14.52 -8.56 40.14
CA ARG A 391 14.80 -7.50 41.14
C ARG A 391 13.51 -6.91 41.68
N SER A 392 13.59 -6.22 42.81
CA SER A 392 12.40 -5.64 43.43
C SER A 392 11.86 -4.42 42.66
N PRO A 393 10.58 -4.05 42.82
CA PRO A 393 10.03 -2.81 42.27
C PRO A 393 10.83 -1.55 42.66
N SER A 394 11.29 -1.49 43.91
CA SER A 394 12.10 -0.38 44.42
C SER A 394 13.46 -0.33 43.72
N ASP A 395 14.18 -1.45 43.67
CA ASP A 395 15.48 -1.52 42.97
C ASP A 395 15.34 -1.18 41.48
N TYR A 396 14.25 -1.64 40.85
CA TYR A 396 13.94 -1.34 39.45
C TYR A 396 13.74 0.15 39.20
N ARG A 397 13.06 0.85 40.12
CA ARG A 397 12.89 2.30 40.08
C ARG A 397 14.23 3.01 40.23
N ASP A 398 15.01 2.65 41.25
CA ASP A 398 16.27 3.33 41.56
C ASP A 398 17.27 3.19 40.40
N THR A 399 17.34 2.00 39.79
CA THR A 399 18.23 1.76 38.64
C THR A 399 17.83 2.57 37.40
N ASN A 400 16.53 2.74 37.14
CA ASN A 400 16.05 3.46 35.97
C ASN A 400 15.99 4.98 36.19
N ALA A 401 15.79 5.44 37.42
CA ALA A 401 15.92 6.84 37.79
C ALA A 401 17.36 7.35 37.62
N SER A 402 18.37 6.53 37.97
CA SER A 402 19.78 6.87 37.74
C SER A 402 20.19 6.91 36.26
N CYS A 403 19.43 6.29 35.35
CA CYS A 403 19.72 6.32 33.91
C CYS A 403 19.13 7.56 33.21
N ALA A 404 18.08 8.17 33.78
CA ALA A 404 17.48 9.40 33.26
C ALA A 404 18.32 10.66 33.58
N VAL A 405 19.18 10.60 34.62
CA VAL A 405 20.02 11.74 35.05
C VAL A 405 21.38 11.80 34.33
N VAL A 406 21.73 10.80 33.51
CA VAL A 406 22.99 10.78 32.73
C VAL A 406 22.77 11.20 31.27
N ARG A 407 21.65 11.88 30.97
CA ARG A 407 21.36 12.45 29.65
C ARG A 407 20.96 13.93 29.74
N GLU A 408 21.79 14.73 30.40
CA GLU A 408 21.87 16.17 30.16
C GLU A 408 23.17 16.52 29.45
#